data_AF-A0A1Q7Q880-F1
#
_entry.id   AF-A0A1Q7Q880-F1
#
_cell.length_a   1.000
_cell.length_b   1.000
_cell.length_c   1.000
_cell.angle_alpha   90.00
_cell.angle_beta   90.00
_cell.angle_gamma   90.00
#
_symmetry.space_group_name_H-M   'P 1'
#
loop_
_entity.id
_entity.type
_entity.pdbx_description
1 polymer ?
#
loop_
_entity_poly.entity_id
_entity_poly.type
_entity_poly.pdbx_seq_one_letter_code
_entity_poly.pdbx_strand_id
1 'polypeptide(L)'
;GFALFTSSLESAVINPGFGFKLQMVLVLTTGAIFVMWLGEQITERGLGNGASLIIFFSIVERFWPGILSTFGFIKTQAVGPFSLVILGIVMVGVVAGTIAVTMAARRVMIQIPQRTMARGRQREAAKNFIPLRVNAAGVMPIIFASSVIVVPGAIAQFSGSAVASQWAEKVAPGTWLYYLSQAVLIVFFTYFYTSIIFNPIDISENLKKQGGFIPGVKPGARTAEYIDHVVSRITFPGALFLTFIALLPVFIADAINVPFRFGGTSLLIVVGVALDTMAQVNQHLLLRKYDGFMKKGRVRFRGRQAGGAY
;
A
#
# COMPACT_ATOMS: atom_id res chain seq x y z
N GLY A 1 -4.23 27.66 -9.11
CA GLY A 1 -4.48 27.32 -7.70
C GLY A 1 -3.53 28.07 -6.80
N PHE A 2 -2.36 27.49 -6.51
CA PHE A 2 -1.37 28.08 -5.62
C PHE A 2 -0.95 29.52 -5.96
N ALA A 3 -0.79 29.87 -7.24
CA ALA A 3 -0.46 31.25 -7.64
C ALA A 3 -1.57 32.28 -7.29
N LEU A 4 -2.84 31.85 -7.25
CA LEU A 4 -3.97 32.69 -6.84
C LEU A 4 -4.01 32.81 -5.32
N PHE A 5 -3.78 31.70 -4.61
CA PHE A 5 -3.71 31.66 -3.15
C PHE A 5 -2.57 32.51 -2.58
N THR A 6 -1.37 32.43 -3.16
CA THR A 6 -0.24 33.25 -2.72
C THR A 6 -0.43 34.72 -3.06
N SER A 7 -1.16 35.04 -4.14
CA SER A 7 -1.53 36.42 -4.46
C SER A 7 -2.65 36.99 -3.57
N SER A 8 -3.46 36.14 -2.92
CA SER A 8 -4.49 36.58 -1.97
C SER A 8 -3.95 36.80 -0.55
N LEU A 9 -2.72 36.39 -0.26
CA LEU A 9 -2.06 36.67 1.01
C LEU A 9 -1.37 38.03 0.94
N GLU A 10 -1.76 38.93 1.85
CA GLU A 10 -1.19 40.27 1.94
C GLU A 10 0.33 40.22 2.12
N SER A 11 1.06 40.96 1.29
CA SER A 11 2.54 41.04 1.30
C SER A 11 3.32 39.74 1.03
N ALA A 12 2.67 38.64 0.62
CA ALA A 12 3.38 37.38 0.30
C ALA A 12 4.10 37.42 -1.06
N VAL A 13 3.69 38.31 -1.98
CA VAL A 13 4.26 38.44 -3.32
C VAL A 13 4.46 39.92 -3.64
N ILE A 14 5.69 40.30 -4.01
CA ILE A 14 6.08 41.68 -4.29
C ILE A 14 5.30 42.26 -5.50
N ASN A 15 5.09 41.47 -6.55
CA ASN A 15 4.34 41.85 -7.74
C ASN A 15 3.37 40.73 -8.16
N PRO A 16 2.11 40.74 -7.69
CA PRO A 16 1.09 39.76 -8.05
C PRO A 16 0.53 40.02 -9.48
N GLY A 17 1.40 39.90 -10.49
CA GLY A 17 1.05 40.08 -11.91
C GLY A 17 0.86 38.77 -12.68
N PHE A 18 0.55 38.87 -13.98
CA PHE A 18 0.46 37.71 -14.90
C PHE A 18 1.79 36.94 -14.99
N GLY A 19 2.94 37.65 -14.99
CA GLY A 19 4.27 37.04 -14.99
C GLY A 19 4.53 36.12 -13.80
N PHE A 20 4.12 36.51 -12.59
CA PHE A 20 4.23 35.67 -11.40
C PHE A 20 3.36 34.40 -11.52
N LYS A 21 2.12 34.54 -12.02
CA LYS A 21 1.23 33.38 -12.23
C LYS A 21 1.84 32.38 -13.22
N LEU A 22 2.40 32.87 -14.32
CA LEU A 22 3.05 32.04 -15.34
C LEU A 22 4.31 31.34 -14.78
N GLN A 23 5.15 32.07 -14.06
CA GLN A 23 6.33 31.50 -13.39
C GLN A 23 5.94 30.40 -12.39
N MET A 24 4.92 30.64 -11.56
CA MET A 24 4.43 29.65 -10.59
C MET A 24 3.88 28.40 -11.28
N VAL A 25 3.12 28.56 -12.38
CA VAL A 25 2.63 27.41 -13.15
C VAL A 25 3.78 26.61 -13.73
N LEU A 26 4.77 27.27 -14.33
CA LEU A 26 5.95 26.58 -14.88
C LEU A 26 6.73 25.84 -13.80
N VAL A 27 7.05 26.49 -12.68
CA VAL A 27 7.84 25.89 -11.59
C VAL A 27 7.11 24.70 -10.96
N LEU A 28 5.80 24.83 -10.64
CA LEU A 28 5.04 23.74 -10.05
C LEU A 28 4.84 22.57 -11.02
N THR A 29 4.60 22.85 -12.31
CA THR A 29 4.45 21.79 -13.32
C THR A 29 5.76 21.07 -13.57
N THR A 30 6.87 21.81 -13.69
CA THR A 30 8.22 21.23 -13.85
C THR A 30 8.59 20.40 -12.63
N GLY A 31 8.31 20.91 -11.41
CA GLY A 31 8.52 20.16 -10.17
C GLY A 31 7.68 18.88 -10.10
N ALA A 32 6.41 18.93 -10.49
CA ALA A 32 5.53 17.76 -10.51
C ALA A 32 6.01 16.68 -11.49
N ILE A 33 6.38 17.07 -12.72
CA ILE A 33 6.94 16.15 -13.73
C ILE A 33 8.27 15.57 -13.25
N PHE A 34 9.13 16.39 -12.64
CA PHE A 34 10.40 15.93 -12.09
C PHE A 34 10.21 14.88 -10.97
N VAL A 35 9.26 15.11 -10.05
CA VAL A 35 8.92 14.15 -8.99
C VAL A 35 8.35 12.86 -9.56
N MET A 36 7.50 12.95 -10.59
CA MET A 36 6.98 11.78 -11.30
C MET A 36 8.11 10.97 -11.95
N TRP A 37 9.01 11.64 -12.69
CA TRP A 37 10.17 11.02 -13.30
C TRP A 37 11.09 10.36 -12.26
N LEU A 38 11.33 11.00 -11.12
CA LEU A 38 12.06 10.38 -10.02
C LEU A 38 11.35 9.11 -9.51
N GLY A 39 10.02 9.13 -9.39
CA GLY A 39 9.23 7.97 -9.00
C GLY A 39 9.38 6.80 -9.99
N GLU A 40 9.38 7.08 -11.29
CA GLU A 40 9.62 6.09 -12.33
C GLU A 40 11.05 5.54 -12.25
N GLN A 41 12.07 6.39 -12.10
CA GLN A 41 13.46 5.93 -11.96
C GLN A 41 13.69 5.08 -10.71
N ILE A 42 13.04 5.39 -9.59
CA ILE A 42 13.09 4.54 -8.38
C ILE A 42 12.43 3.18 -8.64
N THR A 43 11.35 3.14 -9.42
CA THR A 43 10.65 1.89 -9.74
C THR A 43 11.49 1.01 -10.69
N GLU A 44 12.15 1.60 -11.68
CA GLU A 44 12.97 0.87 -12.66
C GLU A 44 14.31 0.38 -12.09
N ARG A 45 15.00 1.23 -11.33
CA ARG A 45 16.38 0.97 -10.87
C ARG A 45 16.47 0.60 -9.39
N GLY A 46 15.41 0.85 -8.63
CA GLY A 46 15.36 0.65 -7.19
C GLY A 46 14.58 -0.59 -6.75
N LEU A 47 14.03 -0.52 -5.55
CA LEU A 47 13.24 -1.56 -4.91
C LEU A 47 11.91 -0.94 -4.50
N GLY A 48 10.79 -1.62 -4.73
CA GLY A 48 9.47 -1.08 -4.38
C GLY A 48 8.79 -0.35 -5.54
N ASN A 49 7.67 0.28 -5.21
CA ASN A 49 7.00 1.24 -6.08
C ASN A 49 7.50 2.65 -5.73
N GLY A 50 8.11 3.33 -6.70
CA GLY A 50 8.74 4.63 -6.47
C GLY A 50 7.77 5.74 -6.10
N ALA A 51 6.55 5.76 -6.65
CA ALA A 51 5.53 6.73 -6.25
C ALA A 51 5.14 6.56 -4.78
N SER A 52 4.94 5.30 -4.34
CA SER A 52 4.65 4.98 -2.95
C SER A 52 5.80 5.35 -2.02
N LEU A 53 7.06 5.14 -2.44
CA LEU A 53 8.24 5.50 -1.66
C LEU A 53 8.41 7.01 -1.50
N ILE A 54 8.14 7.81 -2.53
CA ILE A 54 8.17 9.27 -2.42
C ILE A 54 7.15 9.77 -1.40
N ILE A 55 5.92 9.22 -1.44
CA ILE A 55 4.89 9.53 -0.44
C ILE A 55 5.34 9.10 0.96
N PHE A 56 5.92 7.91 1.08
CA PHE A 56 6.48 7.42 2.34
C PHE A 56 7.51 8.39 2.93
N PHE A 57 8.52 8.81 2.16
CA PHE A 57 9.53 9.75 2.64
C PHE A 57 8.92 11.11 3.00
N SER A 58 7.98 11.61 2.20
CA SER A 58 7.28 12.89 2.45
C SER A 58 6.51 12.88 3.78
N ILE A 59 5.98 11.72 4.18
CA ILE A 59 5.29 11.55 5.45
C ILE A 59 6.29 11.38 6.59
N VAL A 60 7.30 10.52 6.43
CA VAL A 60 8.30 10.21 7.46
C VAL A 60 9.13 11.44 7.83
N GLU A 61 9.45 12.32 6.88
CA GLU A 61 10.14 13.58 7.15
C GLU A 61 9.38 14.43 8.19
N ARG A 62 8.05 14.39 8.14
CA ARG A 62 7.19 15.16 9.05
C ARG A 62 7.12 14.54 10.45
N PHE A 63 7.49 13.27 10.62
CA PHE A 63 7.37 12.52 11.89
C PHE A 63 8.24 13.14 12.99
N TRP A 64 9.48 13.49 12.66
CA TRP A 64 10.40 14.01 13.67
C TRP A 64 9.96 15.37 14.24
N PRO A 65 9.67 16.40 13.42
CA PRO A 65 9.21 17.69 13.92
C PRO A 65 7.92 17.61 14.73
N GLY A 66 6.95 16.80 14.29
CA GLY A 66 5.69 16.76 15.01
C GLY A 66 5.78 16.03 16.34
N ILE A 67 6.64 15.00 16.49
CA ILE A 67 6.86 14.34 17.79
C ILE A 67 7.42 15.38 18.77
N LEU A 68 8.43 16.14 18.35
CA LEU A 68 9.00 17.22 19.15
C LEU A 68 7.96 18.29 19.51
N SER A 69 7.09 18.68 18.56
CA SER A 69 5.99 19.63 18.84
C SER A 69 4.99 19.07 19.86
N THR A 70 4.72 17.76 19.82
CA THR A 70 3.81 17.07 20.73
C THR A 70 4.35 17.08 22.16
N PHE A 71 5.66 16.85 22.33
CA PHE A 71 6.32 17.03 23.62
C PHE A 71 6.33 18.50 24.09
N GLY A 72 6.37 19.45 23.15
CA GLY A 72 6.20 20.88 23.43
C GLY A 72 4.84 21.22 24.06
N PHE A 73 3.75 20.56 23.62
CA PHE A 73 2.41 20.76 24.15
C PHE A 73 2.21 20.28 25.60
N ILE A 74 3.09 19.38 26.08
CA ILE A 74 3.15 19.01 27.50
C ILE A 74 3.60 20.21 28.34
N LYS A 75 4.60 20.95 27.86
CA LYS A 75 5.14 22.12 28.57
C LYS A 75 4.14 23.28 28.63
N THR A 76 3.26 23.39 27.63
CA THR A 76 2.21 24.41 27.59
C THR A 76 0.92 23.99 28.29
N GLN A 77 0.87 22.80 28.91
CA GLN A 77 -0.33 22.18 29.49
C GLN A 77 -1.55 22.09 28.56
N ALA A 78 -1.34 22.20 27.25
CA ALA A 78 -2.43 22.08 26.27
C ALA A 78 -2.91 20.62 26.14
N VAL A 79 -2.05 19.65 26.52
CA VAL A 79 -2.36 18.22 26.48
C VAL A 79 -1.88 17.57 27.77
N GLY A 80 -2.75 16.81 28.42
CA GLY A 80 -2.40 16.05 29.62
C GLY A 80 -1.39 14.92 29.33
N PRO A 81 -0.47 14.60 30.24
CA PRO A 81 0.44 13.47 30.08
C PRO A 81 -0.31 12.14 29.84
N PHE A 82 -1.46 11.97 30.48
CA PHE A 82 -2.31 10.79 30.34
C PHE A 82 -2.89 10.62 28.92
N SER A 83 -3.36 11.70 28.29
CA SER A 83 -3.85 11.66 26.90
C SER A 83 -2.78 11.26 25.90
N LEU A 84 -1.51 11.65 26.13
CA LEU A 84 -0.41 11.26 25.25
C LEU A 84 -0.05 9.78 25.37
N VAL A 85 -0.12 9.22 26.59
CA VAL A 85 0.09 7.78 26.79
C VAL A 85 -1.01 6.99 26.09
N ILE A 86 -2.27 7.38 26.24
CA ILE A 86 -3.40 6.76 25.52
C ILE A 86 -3.19 6.83 24.01
N LEU A 87 -2.83 8.01 23.50
CA LEU A 87 -2.55 8.21 22.08
C LEU A 87 -1.41 7.29 21.59
N GLY A 88 -0.33 7.16 22.36
CA GLY A 88 0.77 6.25 22.05
C GLY A 88 0.33 4.80 21.98
N ILE A 89 -0.48 4.33 22.93
CA ILE A 89 -1.03 2.97 22.95
C ILE A 89 -1.91 2.73 21.72
N VAL A 90 -2.78 3.68 21.40
CA VAL A 90 -3.64 3.64 20.21
C VAL A 90 -2.81 3.54 18.93
N MET A 91 -1.75 4.34 18.80
CA MET A 91 -0.86 4.33 17.64
C MET A 91 -0.15 2.98 17.48
N VAL A 92 0.33 2.39 18.57
CA VAL A 92 0.90 1.03 18.54
C VAL A 92 -0.15 0.00 18.13
N GLY A 93 -1.37 0.11 18.65
CA GLY A 93 -2.50 -0.76 18.27
C GLY A 93 -2.86 -0.66 16.79
N VAL A 94 -2.86 0.55 16.23
CA VAL A 94 -3.10 0.81 14.80
C VAL A 94 -2.00 0.18 13.95
N VAL A 95 -0.74 0.36 14.31
CA VAL A 95 0.40 -0.28 13.62
C VAL A 95 0.29 -1.79 13.67
N ALA A 96 0.05 -2.37 14.85
CA ALA A 96 -0.08 -3.81 15.04
C ALA A 96 -1.27 -4.39 14.25
N GLY A 97 -2.43 -3.73 14.30
CA GLY A 97 -3.62 -4.14 13.55
C GLY A 97 -3.39 -4.10 12.03
N THR A 98 -2.67 -3.07 11.56
CA THR A 98 -2.30 -2.94 10.14
C THR A 98 -1.36 -4.06 9.71
N ILE A 99 -0.33 -4.36 10.50
CA ILE A 99 0.60 -5.47 10.24
C ILE A 99 -0.16 -6.80 10.24
N ALA A 100 -1.06 -7.01 11.20
CA ALA A 100 -1.83 -8.24 11.31
C ALA A 100 -2.68 -8.50 10.05
N VAL A 101 -3.37 -7.48 9.52
CA VAL A 101 -4.23 -7.64 8.34
C VAL A 101 -3.47 -7.66 7.03
N THR A 102 -2.36 -6.92 6.92
CA THR A 102 -1.50 -6.99 5.73
C THR A 102 -0.79 -8.34 5.61
N MET A 103 -0.40 -8.97 6.73
CA MET A 103 0.17 -10.32 6.73
C MET A 103 -0.88 -11.44 6.70
N ALA A 104 -2.13 -11.15 7.04
CA ALA A 104 -3.19 -12.15 7.01
C ALA A 104 -3.40 -12.68 5.59
N ALA A 105 -3.35 -14.01 5.45
CA ALA A 105 -3.58 -14.69 4.19
C ALA A 105 -4.42 -15.95 4.36
N ARG A 106 -5.43 -16.11 3.51
CA ARG A 106 -6.19 -17.35 3.37
C ARG A 106 -5.39 -18.34 2.54
N ARG A 107 -5.02 -19.47 3.13
CA ARG A 107 -4.26 -20.52 2.45
C ARG A 107 -5.22 -21.43 1.66
N VAL A 108 -5.08 -21.46 0.35
CA VAL A 108 -5.80 -22.41 -0.52
C VAL A 108 -4.88 -23.58 -0.81
N MET A 109 -5.22 -24.77 -0.30
CA MET A 109 -4.40 -25.97 -0.50
C MET A 109 -4.44 -26.42 -1.96
N ILE A 110 -3.26 -26.72 -2.49
CA ILE A 110 -3.06 -27.27 -3.83
C ILE A 110 -2.28 -28.58 -3.73
N GLN A 111 -2.52 -29.46 -4.68
CA GLN A 111 -1.76 -30.68 -4.84
C GLN A 111 -1.00 -30.59 -6.17
N ILE A 112 0.31 -30.75 -6.10
CA ILE A 112 1.17 -30.90 -7.27
C ILE A 112 1.65 -32.36 -7.26
N PRO A 113 1.17 -33.21 -8.19
CA PRO A 113 1.62 -34.58 -8.26
C PRO A 113 3.12 -34.60 -8.59
N GLN A 114 3.94 -35.12 -7.67
CA GLN A 114 5.37 -35.27 -7.91
C GLN A 114 5.60 -36.42 -8.90
N ARG A 115 6.29 -36.13 -10.01
CA ARG A 115 6.78 -37.16 -10.94
C ARG A 115 8.00 -37.86 -10.33
N THR A 116 7.83 -38.65 -9.27
CA THR A 116 8.88 -39.57 -8.78
C THR A 116 8.41 -41.01 -8.88
N MET A 117 8.33 -41.50 -10.11
CA MET A 117 8.23 -42.92 -10.44
C MET A 117 9.67 -43.46 -10.51
N ALA A 118 10.30 -43.78 -9.39
CA ALA A 118 11.63 -44.42 -9.43
C ALA A 118 11.82 -45.60 -8.47
N ARG A 119 10.98 -45.78 -7.42
CA ARG A 119 11.14 -46.94 -6.52
C ARG A 119 9.94 -47.14 -5.57
N GLY A 120 8.80 -47.61 -6.08
CA GLY A 120 7.76 -48.31 -5.31
C GLY A 120 7.13 -47.65 -4.07
N ARG A 121 7.51 -46.41 -3.74
CA ARG A 121 6.95 -45.62 -2.63
C ARG A 121 6.42 -44.35 -3.24
N GLN A 122 5.10 -44.26 -3.37
CA GLN A 122 4.43 -42.98 -3.60
C GLN A 122 4.84 -42.08 -2.42
N ARG A 123 5.78 -41.17 -2.66
CA ARG A 123 6.00 -40.08 -1.72
C ARG A 123 4.73 -39.24 -1.79
N GLU A 124 4.05 -39.13 -0.65
CA GLU A 124 2.89 -38.27 -0.48
C GLU A 124 3.20 -36.91 -1.10
N ALA A 125 2.38 -36.49 -2.07
CA ALA A 125 2.55 -35.20 -2.71
C ALA A 125 2.54 -34.13 -1.62
N ALA A 126 3.64 -33.38 -1.48
CA ALA A 126 3.72 -32.32 -0.48
C ALA A 126 2.51 -31.38 -0.67
N LYS A 127 1.70 -31.25 0.38
CA LYS A 127 0.55 -30.34 0.39
C LYS A 127 1.08 -28.92 0.33
N ASN A 128 1.05 -28.33 -0.86
CA ASN A 128 1.42 -26.94 -1.07
C ASN A 128 0.17 -26.06 -0.90
N PHE A 129 0.36 -24.76 -0.75
CA PHE A 129 -0.75 -23.82 -0.69
C PHE A 129 -0.43 -22.54 -1.46
N ILE A 130 -1.49 -21.93 -2.01
CA ILE A 130 -1.45 -20.58 -2.56
C ILE A 130 -1.90 -19.63 -1.43
N PRO A 131 -1.04 -18.70 -0.97
CA PRO A 131 -1.45 -17.69 0.01
C PRO A 131 -2.22 -16.58 -0.70
N LEU A 132 -3.53 -16.46 -0.43
CA LEU A 132 -4.35 -15.34 -0.87
C LEU A 132 -4.42 -14.31 0.25
N ARG A 133 -3.72 -13.18 0.10
CA ARG A 133 -3.70 -12.12 1.13
C ARG A 133 -5.10 -11.51 1.29
N VAL A 134 -5.48 -11.23 2.53
CA VAL A 134 -6.77 -10.57 2.86
C VAL A 134 -6.80 -9.16 2.27
N ASN A 135 -5.67 -8.46 2.30
CA ASN A 135 -5.48 -7.21 1.59
C ASN A 135 -4.37 -7.36 0.53
N ALA A 136 -4.76 -7.82 -0.66
CA ALA A 136 -3.84 -7.89 -1.80
C ALA A 136 -3.47 -6.50 -2.35
N ALA A 137 -4.32 -5.50 -2.11
CA ALA A 137 -4.17 -4.14 -2.59
C ALA A 137 -3.13 -3.31 -1.82
N GLY A 138 -2.70 -3.77 -0.65
CA GLY A 138 -1.79 -3.02 0.22
C GLY A 138 -2.43 -1.70 0.65
N VAL A 139 -1.65 -0.61 0.63
CA VAL A 139 -2.12 0.72 1.07
C VAL A 139 -2.59 1.63 -0.06
N MET A 140 -2.42 1.20 -1.31
CA MET A 140 -2.82 1.99 -2.49
C MET A 140 -4.27 2.49 -2.45
N PRO A 141 -5.28 1.68 -2.06
CA PRO A 141 -6.66 2.15 -1.97
C PRO A 141 -6.85 3.36 -1.05
N ILE A 142 -6.13 3.42 0.07
CA ILE A 142 -6.22 4.51 1.04
C ILE A 142 -5.64 5.80 0.44
N ILE A 143 -4.55 5.67 -0.32
CA ILE A 143 -3.91 6.81 -1.01
C ILE A 143 -4.88 7.38 -2.05
N PHE A 144 -5.50 6.52 -2.87
CA PHE A 144 -6.48 6.96 -3.87
C PHE A 144 -7.74 7.57 -3.26
N ALA A 145 -8.29 6.97 -2.19
CA ALA A 145 -9.41 7.55 -1.47
C ALA A 145 -9.08 8.96 -0.96
N SER A 146 -7.89 9.13 -0.36
CA SER A 146 -7.45 10.40 0.18
C SER A 146 -7.21 11.46 -0.91
N SER A 147 -6.63 11.08 -2.06
CA SER A 147 -6.40 12.02 -3.16
C SER A 147 -7.70 12.50 -3.80
N VAL A 148 -8.71 11.64 -3.90
CA VAL A 148 -10.05 12.00 -4.40
C VAL A 148 -10.74 13.03 -3.50
N ILE A 149 -10.50 13.01 -2.18
CA ILE A 149 -11.02 14.03 -1.27
C ILE A 149 -10.22 15.33 -1.33
N VAL A 150 -8.89 15.24 -1.36
CA VAL A 150 -8.01 16.41 -1.27
C VAL A 150 -8.08 17.27 -2.54
N VAL A 151 -8.22 16.68 -3.73
CA VAL A 151 -8.20 17.43 -5.00
C VAL A 151 -9.36 18.43 -5.12
N PRO A 152 -10.65 18.04 -4.94
CA PRO A 152 -11.76 19.00 -4.95
C PRO A 152 -11.65 20.04 -3.84
N GLY A 153 -11.20 19.64 -2.64
CA GLY A 153 -10.99 20.56 -1.52
C GLY A 153 -9.96 21.65 -1.87
N ALA A 154 -8.85 21.27 -2.49
CA ALA A 154 -7.84 22.21 -2.94
C ALA A 154 -8.38 23.15 -4.05
N ILE A 155 -9.13 22.62 -5.03
CA ILE A 155 -9.74 23.43 -6.09
C ILE A 155 -10.70 24.46 -5.50
N ALA A 156 -11.57 24.02 -4.59
CA ALA A 156 -12.54 24.88 -3.92
C ALA A 156 -11.87 25.98 -3.08
N GLN A 157 -10.82 25.63 -2.33
CA GLN A 157 -10.05 26.60 -1.54
C GLN A 157 -9.35 27.64 -2.43
N PHE A 158 -8.94 27.25 -3.64
CA PHE A 158 -8.28 28.15 -4.59
C PHE A 158 -9.23 28.92 -5.52
N SER A 159 -10.52 28.58 -5.54
CA SER A 159 -11.49 29.21 -6.44
C SER A 159 -11.98 30.57 -5.93
N GLY A 160 -11.81 30.88 -4.64
CA GLY A 160 -12.32 32.10 -4.02
C GLY A 160 -13.85 32.21 -3.95
N SER A 161 -14.59 31.17 -4.34
CA SER A 161 -16.06 31.14 -4.27
C SER A 161 -16.51 30.68 -2.90
N ALA A 162 -17.30 31.51 -2.21
CA ALA A 162 -17.86 31.20 -0.89
C ALA A 162 -18.66 29.88 -0.85
N VAL A 163 -19.35 29.53 -1.95
CA VAL A 163 -20.10 28.28 -2.06
C VAL A 163 -19.14 27.09 -2.15
N ALA A 164 -18.06 27.22 -2.93
CA ALA A 164 -17.08 26.15 -3.08
C ALA A 164 -16.31 25.90 -1.77
N SER A 165 -15.90 26.96 -1.06
CA SER A 165 -15.25 26.84 0.24
C SER A 165 -16.17 26.23 1.31
N GLN A 166 -17.45 26.59 1.34
CA GLN A 166 -18.42 25.94 2.25
C GLN A 166 -18.58 24.44 1.97
N TRP A 167 -18.54 24.02 0.70
CA TRP A 167 -18.54 22.60 0.36
C TRP A 167 -17.23 21.91 0.75
N ALA A 168 -16.08 22.57 0.59
CA ALA A 168 -14.79 22.03 1.02
C ALA A 168 -14.70 21.88 2.54
N GLU A 169 -15.25 22.82 3.31
CA GLU A 169 -15.34 22.74 4.78
C GLU A 169 -16.19 21.56 5.24
N LYS A 170 -17.27 21.24 4.51
CA LYS A 170 -18.11 20.06 4.80
C LYS A 170 -17.40 18.73 4.57
N VAL A 171 -16.33 18.69 3.78
CA VAL A 171 -15.52 17.48 3.53
C VAL A 171 -14.15 17.59 4.22
N ALA A 172 -13.96 18.62 5.04
CA ALA A 172 -12.72 18.77 5.81
C ALA A 172 -12.61 17.68 6.88
N PRO A 173 -11.38 17.26 7.24
CA PRO A 173 -11.15 16.32 8.34
C PRO A 173 -11.86 16.78 9.62
N GLY A 174 -12.56 15.86 10.27
CA GLY A 174 -13.32 16.11 11.51
C GLY A 174 -14.83 16.30 11.34
N THR A 175 -15.33 16.35 10.10
CA THR A 175 -16.78 16.33 9.82
C THR A 175 -17.30 14.90 9.62
N TRP A 176 -18.56 14.65 9.97
CA TRP A 176 -19.22 13.36 9.71
C TRP A 176 -19.21 12.97 8.23
N LEU A 177 -19.37 13.95 7.33
CA LEU A 177 -19.31 13.74 5.88
C LEU A 177 -17.92 13.29 5.41
N TYR A 178 -16.85 13.78 6.04
CA TYR A 178 -15.49 13.27 5.78
C TYR A 178 -15.38 11.79 6.17
N TYR A 179 -15.83 11.39 7.36
CA TYR A 179 -15.80 9.99 7.79
C TYR A 179 -16.57 9.07 6.84
N LEU A 180 -17.78 9.47 6.44
CA LEU A 180 -18.62 8.66 5.55
C LEU A 180 -18.07 8.58 4.13
N SER A 181 -17.64 9.71 3.55
CA SER A 181 -17.05 9.73 2.21
C SER A 181 -15.74 8.95 2.14
N GLN A 182 -14.86 9.12 3.13
CA GLN A 182 -13.61 8.38 3.24
C GLN A 182 -13.87 6.88 3.41
N ALA A 183 -14.86 6.48 4.23
CA ALA A 183 -15.23 5.07 4.38
C ALA A 183 -15.68 4.44 3.06
N VAL A 184 -16.60 5.09 2.35
CA VAL A 184 -17.13 4.60 1.08
C VAL A 184 -16.01 4.53 0.03
N LEU A 185 -15.18 5.57 -0.07
CA LEU A 185 -14.08 5.60 -1.03
C LEU A 185 -13.02 4.54 -0.73
N ILE A 186 -12.64 4.31 0.53
CA ILE A 186 -11.70 3.25 0.88
C ILE A 186 -12.25 1.89 0.46
N VAL A 187 -13.49 1.57 0.83
CA VAL A 187 -14.10 0.28 0.46
C VAL A 187 -14.16 0.13 -1.06
N PHE A 188 -14.63 1.15 -1.77
CA PHE A 188 -14.69 1.15 -3.23
C PHE A 188 -13.32 0.92 -3.87
N PHE A 189 -12.30 1.70 -3.49
CA PHE A 189 -10.97 1.57 -4.05
C PHE A 189 -10.28 0.26 -3.67
N THR A 190 -10.58 -0.31 -2.50
CA THR A 190 -10.04 -1.63 -2.13
C THR A 190 -10.57 -2.71 -3.07
N TYR A 191 -11.85 -2.70 -3.42
CA TYR A 191 -12.41 -3.62 -4.40
C TYR A 191 -11.88 -3.37 -5.81
N PHE A 192 -11.96 -2.12 -6.26
CA PHE A 192 -11.52 -1.70 -7.58
C PHE A 192 -10.07 -2.09 -7.83
N TYR A 193 -9.16 -1.71 -6.93
CA TYR A 193 -7.74 -1.98 -7.09
C TYR A 193 -7.41 -3.48 -6.95
N THR A 194 -8.11 -4.22 -6.07
CA THR A 194 -7.93 -5.68 -5.99
C THR A 194 -8.29 -6.36 -7.31
N SER A 195 -9.39 -5.95 -7.96
CA SER A 195 -9.80 -6.53 -9.26
C SER A 195 -8.84 -6.24 -10.41
N ILE A 196 -8.11 -5.13 -10.37
CA ILE A 196 -7.13 -4.78 -11.41
C ILE A 196 -5.87 -5.64 -11.30
N ILE A 197 -5.39 -5.88 -10.08
CA ILE A 197 -4.12 -6.61 -9.86
C ILE A 197 -4.33 -8.12 -9.83
N PHE A 198 -5.44 -8.55 -9.27
CA PHE A 198 -5.68 -9.95 -9.05
C PHE A 198 -6.43 -10.53 -10.25
N ASN A 199 -5.71 -11.23 -11.13
CA ASN A 199 -6.29 -11.97 -12.26
C ASN A 199 -6.44 -13.47 -11.91
N PRO A 200 -7.64 -13.97 -11.58
CA PRO A 200 -7.86 -15.37 -11.23
C PRO A 200 -7.58 -16.33 -12.38
N ILE A 201 -7.75 -15.87 -13.63
CA ILE A 201 -7.55 -16.66 -14.84
C ILE A 201 -6.07 -17.02 -14.97
N ASP A 202 -5.18 -16.03 -14.87
CA ASP A 202 -3.73 -16.24 -14.97
C ASP A 202 -3.20 -17.17 -13.88
N ILE A 203 -3.70 -17.04 -12.64
CA ILE A 203 -3.32 -17.92 -11.53
C ILE A 203 -3.77 -19.35 -11.82
N SER A 204 -4.98 -19.54 -12.35
CA SER A 204 -5.50 -20.87 -12.70
C SER A 204 -4.72 -21.52 -13.85
N GLU A 205 -4.32 -20.75 -14.87
CA GLU A 205 -3.51 -21.24 -15.96
C GLU A 205 -2.11 -21.62 -15.51
N ASN A 206 -1.48 -20.77 -14.69
CA ASN A 206 -0.16 -21.04 -14.13
C ASN A 206 -0.18 -22.30 -13.25
N LEU A 207 -1.22 -22.50 -12.45
CA LEU A 207 -1.40 -23.71 -11.65
C LEU A 207 -1.54 -24.95 -12.55
N LYS A 208 -2.33 -24.85 -13.63
CA LYS A 208 -2.48 -25.92 -14.63
C LYS A 208 -1.17 -26.24 -15.35
N LYS A 209 -0.40 -25.22 -15.75
CA LYS A 209 0.93 -25.37 -16.38
C LYS A 209 1.93 -26.05 -15.46
N GLN A 210 1.85 -25.80 -14.15
CA GLN A 210 2.66 -26.48 -13.13
C GLN A 210 2.18 -27.91 -12.79
N GLY A 211 1.10 -28.38 -13.44
CA GLY A 211 0.48 -29.68 -13.15
C GLY A 211 -0.25 -29.72 -11.81
N GLY A 212 -0.41 -28.58 -11.14
CA GLY A 212 -1.13 -28.47 -9.88
C GLY A 212 -2.63 -28.39 -10.08
N PHE A 213 -3.38 -28.79 -9.06
CA PHE A 213 -4.83 -28.60 -9.00
C PHE A 213 -5.32 -28.37 -7.58
N ILE A 214 -6.49 -27.75 -7.45
CA ILE A 214 -7.21 -27.60 -6.18
C ILE A 214 -8.08 -28.85 -5.99
N PRO A 215 -7.92 -29.60 -4.89
CA PRO A 215 -8.77 -30.77 -4.62
C PRO A 215 -10.26 -30.40 -4.63
N GLY A 216 -11.06 -31.16 -5.38
CA GLY A 216 -12.51 -30.92 -5.50
C GLY A 216 -12.94 -29.90 -6.56
N VAL A 217 -12.01 -29.24 -7.26
CA VAL A 217 -12.32 -28.28 -8.33
C VAL A 217 -11.64 -28.69 -9.63
N LYS A 218 -12.40 -28.72 -10.73
CA LYS A 218 -11.86 -29.06 -12.05
C LYS A 218 -10.82 -28.02 -12.50
N PRO A 219 -9.63 -28.42 -13.01
CA PRO A 219 -8.62 -27.47 -13.50
C PRO A 219 -9.12 -26.60 -14.67
N GLY A 220 -8.72 -25.34 -14.69
CA GLY A 220 -9.11 -24.36 -15.72
C GLY A 220 -10.16 -23.36 -15.21
N ALA A 221 -11.21 -23.10 -16.00
CA ALA A 221 -12.22 -22.07 -15.69
C ALA A 221 -12.85 -22.21 -14.30
N ARG A 222 -13.18 -23.43 -13.86
CA ARG A 222 -13.74 -23.68 -12.52
C ARG A 222 -12.76 -23.33 -11.38
N THR A 223 -11.46 -23.47 -11.63
CA THR A 223 -10.42 -23.06 -10.68
C THR A 223 -10.35 -21.52 -10.60
N ALA A 224 -10.44 -20.82 -11.74
CA ALA A 224 -10.50 -19.36 -11.76
C ALA A 224 -11.73 -18.83 -11.02
N GLU A 225 -12.93 -19.37 -11.30
CA GLU A 225 -14.18 -19.02 -10.59
C GLU A 225 -14.06 -19.25 -9.08
N TYR A 226 -13.47 -20.38 -8.65
CA TYR A 226 -13.27 -20.67 -7.24
C TYR A 226 -12.33 -19.66 -6.57
N ILE A 227 -11.20 -19.34 -7.21
CA ILE A 227 -10.25 -18.37 -6.68
C ILE A 227 -10.89 -16.98 -6.60
N ASP A 228 -11.62 -16.56 -7.64
CA ASP A 228 -12.34 -15.28 -7.68
C ASP A 228 -13.35 -15.15 -6.53
N HIS A 229 -14.19 -16.18 -6.34
CA HIS A 229 -15.17 -16.21 -5.26
C HIS A 229 -14.51 -16.13 -3.88
N VAL A 230 -13.34 -16.76 -3.73
CA VAL A 230 -12.55 -16.69 -2.51
C VAL A 230 -12.00 -15.29 -2.29
N VAL A 231 -11.40 -14.67 -3.31
CA VAL A 231 -10.82 -13.33 -3.23
C VAL A 231 -11.89 -12.31 -2.89
N SER A 232 -13.01 -12.31 -3.61
CA SER A 232 -14.12 -11.39 -3.35
C SER A 232 -14.64 -11.48 -1.89
N ARG A 233 -14.73 -12.70 -1.33
CA ARG A 233 -15.15 -12.90 0.07
C ARG A 233 -14.13 -12.47 1.11
N ILE A 234 -12.83 -12.59 0.84
CA ILE A 234 -11.79 -12.12 1.79
C ILE A 234 -11.58 -10.62 1.70
N THR A 235 -11.81 -10.02 0.53
CA THR A 235 -11.68 -8.58 0.33
C THR A 235 -12.73 -7.78 1.11
N PHE A 236 -13.96 -8.31 1.28
CA PHE A 236 -15.01 -7.62 2.05
C PHE A 236 -14.61 -7.29 3.49
N PRO A 237 -14.28 -8.28 4.36
CA PRO A 237 -13.84 -7.99 5.72
C PRO A 237 -12.51 -7.24 5.75
N GLY A 238 -11.62 -7.46 4.76
CA GLY A 238 -10.38 -6.71 4.61
C GLY A 238 -10.62 -5.21 4.41
N ALA A 239 -11.52 -4.84 3.50
CA ALA A 239 -11.87 -3.45 3.20
C ALA A 239 -12.53 -2.75 4.40
N LEU A 240 -13.45 -3.43 5.10
CA LEU A 240 -14.07 -2.91 6.31
C LEU A 240 -13.05 -2.66 7.41
N PHE A 241 -12.13 -3.61 7.62
CA PHE A 241 -11.10 -3.47 8.65
C PHE A 241 -10.09 -2.38 8.31
N LEU A 242 -9.67 -2.27 7.05
CA LEU A 242 -8.81 -1.17 6.58
C LEU A 242 -9.46 0.19 6.79
N THR A 243 -10.77 0.29 6.47
CA THR A 243 -11.55 1.50 6.69
C THR A 243 -11.60 1.86 8.16
N PHE A 244 -11.89 0.88 9.02
CA PHE A 244 -11.94 1.09 10.47
C PHE A 244 -10.61 1.61 11.01
N ILE A 245 -9.49 0.95 10.67
CA ILE A 245 -8.17 1.39 11.14
C ILE A 245 -7.79 2.76 10.55
N ALA A 246 -8.18 3.07 9.31
CA ALA A 246 -7.88 4.38 8.71
C ALA A 246 -8.59 5.54 9.42
N LEU A 247 -9.82 5.31 9.90
CA LEU A 247 -10.63 6.34 10.54
C LEU A 247 -10.38 6.44 12.05
N LEU A 248 -9.98 5.34 12.70
CA LEU A 248 -9.83 5.27 14.15
C LEU A 248 -8.92 6.35 14.76
N PRO A 249 -7.73 6.66 14.21
CA PRO A 249 -6.87 7.68 14.82
C PRO A 249 -7.39 9.09 14.60
N VAL A 250 -8.11 9.34 13.49
CA VAL A 250 -8.75 10.64 13.22
C VAL A 250 -9.86 10.87 14.25
N PHE A 251 -10.69 9.85 14.48
CA PHE A 251 -11.77 9.89 15.47
C PHE A 251 -11.25 10.15 16.90
N ILE A 252 -10.14 9.50 17.26
CA ILE A 252 -9.53 9.68 18.59
C ILE A 252 -8.87 11.06 18.73
N ALA A 253 -8.23 11.55 17.68
CA ALA A 253 -7.64 12.89 17.69
C ALA A 253 -8.71 13.97 17.92
N ASP A 254 -9.85 13.86 17.22
CA ASP A 254 -10.98 14.78 17.38
C ASP A 254 -11.58 14.68 18.80
N ALA A 255 -11.75 13.46 19.33
CA ALA A 255 -12.31 13.26 20.66
C ALA A 255 -11.47 13.85 21.80
N ILE A 256 -10.13 13.84 21.66
CA ILE A 256 -9.19 14.32 22.68
C ILE A 256 -8.83 15.81 22.44
N ASN A 257 -9.33 16.45 21.36
CA ASN A 257 -9.01 17.83 20.98
C ASN A 257 -7.49 18.14 20.91
N VAL A 258 -6.68 17.12 20.64
CA VAL A 258 -5.25 17.33 20.42
C VAL A 258 -5.10 17.80 18.98
N PRO A 259 -4.33 18.88 18.69
CA PRO A 259 -3.99 19.28 17.33
C PRO A 259 -2.97 18.29 16.74
N PHE A 260 -3.34 17.01 16.71
CA PHE A 260 -2.54 15.91 16.23
C PHE A 260 -2.61 15.92 14.71
N ARG A 261 -1.77 16.77 14.11
CA ARG A 261 -1.62 16.86 12.65
C ARG A 261 -0.90 15.65 12.02
N PHE A 262 -0.50 14.68 12.84
CA PHE A 262 -0.14 13.34 12.37
C PHE A 262 -1.38 12.52 12.10
N GLY A 263 -1.92 12.64 10.90
CA GLY A 263 -3.09 11.88 10.50
C GLY A 263 -2.83 10.37 10.60
N GLY A 264 -3.74 9.64 11.24
CA GLY A 264 -3.71 8.17 11.29
C GLY A 264 -3.56 7.49 9.93
N THR A 265 -4.13 8.11 8.90
CA THR A 265 -3.96 7.74 7.50
C THR A 265 -2.50 7.78 7.04
N SER A 266 -1.72 8.76 7.51
CA SER A 266 -0.30 8.88 7.17
C SER A 266 0.54 7.74 7.79
N LEU A 267 0.22 7.32 9.02
CA LEU A 267 0.86 6.18 9.68
C LEU A 267 0.60 4.87 8.94
N LEU A 268 -0.64 4.66 8.47
CA LEU A 268 -1.00 3.49 7.67
C LEU A 268 -0.24 3.39 6.36
N ILE A 269 -0.12 4.52 5.66
CA ILE A 269 0.66 4.63 4.43
C ILE A 269 2.11 4.25 4.71
N VAL A 270 2.68 4.77 5.79
CA VAL A 270 4.07 4.46 6.18
C VAL A 270 4.26 2.98 6.45
N VAL A 271 3.41 2.37 7.29
CA VAL A 271 3.55 0.96 7.66
C VAL A 271 3.41 0.05 6.46
N GLY A 272 2.38 0.24 5.63
CA GLY A 272 2.17 -0.72 4.55
C GLY A 272 3.13 -0.52 3.36
N VAL A 273 3.59 0.71 3.07
CA VAL A 273 4.69 0.88 2.09
C VAL A 273 5.98 0.24 2.62
N ALA A 274 6.30 0.40 3.91
CA ALA A 274 7.45 -0.27 4.51
C ALA A 274 7.35 -1.80 4.42
N LEU A 275 6.18 -2.38 4.69
CA LEU A 275 5.95 -3.82 4.56
C LEU A 275 6.08 -4.30 3.12
N ASP A 276 5.56 -3.54 2.15
CA ASP A 276 5.68 -3.88 0.73
C ASP A 276 7.14 -3.85 0.28
N THR A 277 7.90 -2.81 0.65
CA THR A 277 9.34 -2.72 0.37
C THR A 277 10.10 -3.88 1.02
N MET A 278 9.81 -4.21 2.28
CA MET A 278 10.44 -5.34 2.98
C MET A 278 10.11 -6.69 2.32
N ALA A 279 8.86 -6.88 1.87
CA ALA A 279 8.46 -8.08 1.14
C ALA A 279 9.24 -8.22 -0.16
N GLN A 280 9.41 -7.14 -0.93
CA GLN A 280 10.17 -7.15 -2.18
C GLN A 280 11.67 -7.41 -1.94
N VAL A 281 12.28 -6.77 -0.94
CA VAL A 281 13.66 -7.03 -0.52
C VAL A 281 13.86 -8.51 -0.22
N ASN A 282 12.96 -9.11 0.56
CA ASN A 282 13.03 -10.53 0.90
C ASN A 282 12.90 -11.43 -0.34
N GLN A 283 12.03 -11.09 -1.31
CA GLN A 283 11.94 -11.85 -2.57
C GLN A 283 13.26 -11.80 -3.36
N HIS A 284 13.88 -10.63 -3.51
CA HIS A 284 15.18 -10.50 -4.19
C HIS A 284 16.30 -11.27 -3.47
N LEU A 285 16.32 -11.23 -2.12
CA LEU A 285 17.30 -11.97 -1.32
C LEU A 285 17.13 -13.49 -1.45
N LEU A 286 15.89 -13.99 -1.51
CA LEU A 286 15.63 -15.41 -1.73
C LEU A 286 16.17 -15.87 -3.09
N LEU A 287 15.91 -15.11 -4.16
CA LEU A 287 16.41 -15.43 -5.51
C LEU A 287 17.95 -15.49 -5.57
N ARG A 288 18.66 -14.56 -4.92
CA ARG A 288 20.13 -14.60 -4.85
C ARG A 288 20.66 -15.86 -4.15
N LYS A 289 19.95 -16.38 -3.14
CA LYS A 289 20.34 -17.63 -2.48
C LYS A 289 20.19 -18.85 -3.40
N TYR A 290 19.23 -18.85 -4.33
CA TYR A 290 19.06 -19.93 -5.31
C TYR A 290 20.23 -20.03 -6.31
N ASP A 291 20.77 -18.91 -6.79
CA ASP A 291 21.92 -18.89 -7.71
C ASP A 291 23.17 -19.54 -7.10
N GLY A 292 23.37 -19.37 -5.79
CA GLY A 292 24.48 -19.97 -5.05
C GLY A 292 24.45 -21.51 -5.01
N PHE A 293 23.26 -22.11 -5.01
CA PHE A 293 23.09 -23.57 -5.04
C PHE A 293 23.28 -24.15 -6.45
N MET A 294 22.79 -23.46 -7.49
CA MET A 294 22.94 -23.91 -8.89
C MET A 294 24.40 -23.87 -9.37
N LYS A 295 25.20 -22.90 -8.90
CA LYS A 295 26.61 -22.74 -9.32
C LYS A 295 27.55 -23.82 -8.74
N LYS A 296 27.19 -24.45 -7.62
CA LYS A 296 27.98 -25.54 -7.00
C LYS A 296 27.68 -26.94 -7.58
N GLY A 297 26.64 -27.08 -8.39
CA GLY A 297 26.15 -28.37 -8.90
C GLY A 297 26.65 -28.81 -10.28
N ARG A 298 27.74 -28.24 -10.82
CA ARG A 298 28.32 -28.71 -12.09
C ARG A 298 28.97 -30.08 -11.88
N VAL A 299 28.18 -31.14 -12.01
CA VAL A 299 28.67 -32.53 -12.10
C VAL A 299 29.51 -32.63 -13.37
N ARG A 300 30.84 -32.75 -13.21
CA ARG A 300 31.75 -33.12 -14.30
C ARG A 300 31.33 -34.50 -14.80
N PHE A 301 30.68 -34.57 -15.96
CA PHE A 301 30.54 -35.81 -16.71
C PHE A 301 31.95 -36.27 -17.11
N ARG A 302 32.51 -37.19 -16.32
CA ARG A 302 33.77 -37.85 -16.63
C ARG A 302 33.43 -38.99 -17.59
N GLY A 303 33.44 -38.69 -18.88
CA GLY A 303 33.24 -39.67 -19.94
C GLY A 303 34.27 -40.80 -19.80
N ARG A 304 33.79 -42.01 -19.51
CA ARG A 304 34.59 -43.23 -19.53
C ARG A 304 34.60 -43.71 -20.98
N GLN A 305 35.60 -43.30 -21.76
CA GLN A 305 35.93 -43.96 -23.02
C GLN A 305 36.28 -45.41 -22.70
N ALA A 306 35.37 -46.33 -23.01
CA ALA A 306 35.68 -47.73 -23.11
C ALA A 306 36.47 -47.93 -24.41
N GLY A 307 37.80 -48.03 -24.30
CA GLY A 307 38.63 -48.55 -25.38
C GLY A 307 38.31 -50.02 -25.58
N GLY A 308 37.63 -50.33 -26.69
CA GLY A 308 37.41 -51.70 -27.13
C GLY A 308 38.74 -52.30 -27.60
N ALA A 309 39.09 -53.43 -27.02
CA ALA A 309 40.09 -54.33 -27.57
C ALA A 309 39.41 -55.23 -28.61
N TYR A 310 39.94 -55.21 -29.83
CA TYR A 310 39.92 -56.32 -30.79
C TYR A 310 41.33 -56.44 -31.35
#